data_AF-A0A519VB74-F1
#
_entry.id   AF-A0A519VB74-F1
#
_cell.length_a   1.000
_cell.length_b   1.000
_cell.length_c   1.000
_cell.angle_alpha   90.00
_cell.angle_beta   90.00
_cell.angle_gamma   90.00
#
_symmetry.space_group_name_H-M   'P 1'
#
loop_
_entity.id
_entity.type
_entity.pdbx_description
1 polymer ?
#
loop_
_entity_poly.entity_id
_entity_poly.type
_entity_poly.pdbx_seq_one_letter_code
_entity_poly.pdbx_strand_id
1 'polypeptide(L)'
;MAKKPLAPKTTAVNNSAKIENLKPHTADATNQKMTTDHGVGINDDQNSLKAGDRGATLLEDFILREKITHFDHERIPERVVHARGSGAHGVFKLYKPIPELTKAHFLNDTETETPVFVRFSTVAGSRGSTDLARDVRGFAVKFYTQEGNFDLVGNNMPVFFIQDAMKFPDLIHAVKPEPDNEMPQAASAHDTFWDFISLMPESTHMIMWAMSDRAIPRSYRMMEGFGVHTFRFINAKGESNFVKFHWKPLLGVHSVAWDEAQNISGKDPDFHRRDLWEAIQSGNFPEWEFGVQIVAEADEHKFDFDLLDPTKLIPEELVPVQRIGKLTLNRNTDNFFTETEQVAFHVGHVVPGIDFTNDPLMQGRLFSYTDTQLIRLGGPNFHEIPINRPVVPVHNNQRDGFMRQTINVGKASYNPNTTGNNDPAQVKAADGGFVS
;
A
#
# COMPACT_ATOMS: atom_id res chain seq x y z
N MET A 1 -24.64 -11.28 25.72
CA MET A 1 -24.00 -12.61 25.53
C MET A 1 -22.86 -12.43 24.54
N ALA A 2 -21.60 -12.56 24.97
CA ALA A 2 -20.46 -12.49 24.06
C ALA A 2 -20.52 -13.70 23.11
N LYS A 3 -20.66 -13.46 21.80
CA LYS A 3 -20.57 -14.53 20.80
C LYS A 3 -19.16 -15.14 20.91
N LYS A 4 -19.11 -16.47 21.02
CA LYS A 4 -17.87 -17.26 20.94
C LYS A 4 -17.12 -16.85 19.66
N PRO A 5 -15.80 -16.60 19.68
CA PRO A 5 -15.04 -16.30 18.47
C PRO A 5 -15.26 -17.45 17.48
N LEU A 6 -15.69 -17.13 16.26
CA LEU A 6 -15.71 -18.09 15.17
C LEU A 6 -14.28 -18.55 14.95
N ALA A 7 -14.05 -19.87 14.96
CA ALA A 7 -12.75 -20.42 14.60
C ALA A 7 -12.39 -19.94 13.18
N PRO A 8 -11.14 -19.48 12.93
CA PRO A 8 -10.75 -19.05 11.60
C PRO A 8 -10.97 -20.22 10.63
N LYS A 9 -11.82 -20.02 9.61
CA LYS A 9 -11.87 -20.97 8.48
C LYS A 9 -10.50 -20.95 7.82
N THR A 10 -9.93 -22.12 7.55
CA THR A 10 -8.69 -22.25 6.77
C THR A 10 -8.94 -21.70 5.36
N THR A 11 -8.35 -20.55 5.01
CA THR A 11 -8.50 -19.92 3.68
C THR A 11 -7.30 -20.26 2.80
N ALA A 12 -7.46 -20.15 1.48
CA ALA A 12 -6.39 -20.42 0.50
C ALA A 12 -5.10 -19.60 0.77
N VAL A 13 -5.22 -18.38 1.33
CA VAL A 13 -4.06 -17.54 1.70
C VAL A 13 -3.24 -18.10 2.84
N ASN A 14 -3.81 -18.90 3.74
CA ASN A 14 -3.05 -19.50 4.84
C ASN A 14 -1.91 -20.41 4.37
N ASN A 15 -1.93 -20.81 3.09
CA ASN A 15 -0.89 -21.61 2.43
C ASN A 15 -0.17 -20.84 1.30
N SER A 16 -0.35 -19.51 1.21
CA SER A 16 0.30 -18.71 0.16
C SER A 16 1.79 -18.51 0.44
N ALA A 17 2.60 -18.34 -0.61
CA ALA A 17 4.04 -18.11 -0.48
C ALA A 17 4.38 -16.92 0.43
N LYS A 18 3.55 -15.86 0.43
CA LYS A 18 3.76 -14.72 1.31
C LYS A 18 3.55 -15.08 2.78
N ILE A 19 2.52 -15.84 3.10
CA ILE A 19 2.28 -16.28 4.47
C ILE A 19 3.38 -17.22 4.95
N GLU A 20 3.84 -18.16 4.13
CA GLU A 20 5.00 -19.00 4.46
C GLU A 20 6.25 -18.15 4.75
N ASN A 21 6.50 -17.10 3.95
CA ASN A 21 7.60 -16.18 4.16
C ASN A 21 7.51 -15.37 5.47
N LEU A 22 6.29 -15.14 5.99
CA LEU A 22 6.06 -14.44 7.26
C LEU A 22 6.22 -15.34 8.49
N LYS A 23 6.07 -16.67 8.35
CA LYS A 23 6.12 -17.62 9.48
C LYS A 23 7.38 -17.50 10.35
N PRO A 24 8.62 -17.38 9.80
CA PRO A 24 9.82 -17.24 10.62
C PRO A 24 9.86 -15.96 11.47
N HIS A 25 8.99 -15.00 11.17
CA HIS A 25 8.88 -13.70 11.84
C HIS A 25 7.60 -13.57 12.68
N THR A 26 6.85 -14.67 12.83
CA THR A 26 5.61 -14.72 13.59
C THR A 26 5.85 -15.52 14.88
N ALA A 27 5.44 -14.98 16.03
CA ALA A 27 5.61 -15.62 17.33
C ALA A 27 4.25 -15.78 18.03
N ASP A 28 4.04 -16.95 18.63
CA ASP A 28 2.91 -17.23 19.53
C ASP A 28 3.48 -17.53 20.94
N ALA A 29 3.10 -16.71 21.90
CA ALA A 29 3.58 -16.80 23.28
C ALA A 29 2.75 -17.77 24.15
N THR A 30 1.80 -18.51 23.59
CA THR A 30 1.00 -19.48 24.33
C THR A 30 1.90 -20.53 25.01
N ASN A 31 1.72 -20.71 26.32
CA ASN A 31 2.54 -21.58 27.18
C ASN A 31 4.03 -21.22 27.25
N GLN A 32 4.43 -19.99 26.92
CA GLN A 32 5.80 -19.50 27.08
C GLN A 32 5.96 -18.72 28.41
N LYS A 33 7.21 -18.59 28.88
CA LYS A 33 7.55 -17.76 30.04
C LYS A 33 7.86 -16.33 29.59
N MET A 34 7.51 -15.34 30.40
CA MET A 34 7.84 -13.94 30.15
C MET A 34 9.35 -13.70 30.28
N THR A 35 9.92 -12.98 29.32
CA THR A 35 11.33 -12.61 29.31
C THR A 35 11.51 -11.13 28.96
N THR A 36 12.70 -10.61 29.22
CA THR A 36 13.23 -9.41 28.57
C THR A 36 13.48 -9.64 27.08
N ASP A 37 13.75 -8.58 26.32
CA ASP A 37 14.14 -8.66 24.91
C ASP A 37 15.49 -9.37 24.71
N HIS A 38 16.30 -9.45 25.77
CA HIS A 38 17.53 -10.22 25.83
C HIS A 38 17.35 -11.66 26.33
N GLY A 39 16.12 -12.13 26.53
CA GLY A 39 15.81 -13.51 26.89
C GLY A 39 15.97 -13.86 28.38
N VAL A 40 16.07 -12.87 29.27
CA VAL A 40 16.16 -13.09 30.72
C VAL A 40 14.75 -13.28 31.29
N GLY A 41 14.49 -14.37 32.03
CA GLY A 41 13.19 -14.63 32.64
C GLY A 41 12.78 -13.57 33.66
N ILE A 42 11.53 -13.10 33.59
CA ILE A 42 10.97 -12.09 34.49
C ILE A 42 10.16 -12.77 35.60
N ASN A 43 10.51 -12.48 36.86
CA ASN A 43 9.83 -13.04 38.03
C ASN A 43 8.64 -12.17 38.52
N ASP A 44 8.75 -10.85 38.42
CA ASP A 44 7.70 -9.89 38.81
C ASP A 44 7.64 -8.74 37.79
N ASP A 45 6.53 -8.67 37.05
CA ASP A 45 6.23 -7.60 36.08
C ASP A 45 5.21 -6.58 36.65
N GLN A 46 4.92 -6.64 37.95
CA GLN A 46 3.95 -5.79 38.63
C GLN A 46 4.63 -4.63 39.37
N ASN A 47 5.92 -4.77 39.70
CA ASN A 47 6.63 -3.84 40.56
C ASN A 47 8.00 -3.45 40.00
N SER A 48 8.35 -2.18 40.16
CA SER A 48 9.74 -1.74 40.06
C SER A 48 10.56 -2.19 41.28
N LEU A 49 11.86 -2.42 41.06
CA LEU A 49 12.85 -2.57 42.12
C LEU A 49 13.01 -1.24 42.88
N LYS A 50 12.91 -1.32 44.21
CA LYS A 50 12.92 -0.16 45.12
C LYS A 50 13.84 -0.40 46.32
N ALA A 51 14.29 0.68 46.96
CA ALA A 51 14.97 0.64 48.27
C ALA A 51 13.99 0.29 49.42
N GLY A 52 13.55 -0.97 49.47
CA GLY A 52 12.46 -1.45 50.33
C GLY A 52 11.09 -1.21 49.71
N ASP A 53 10.05 -1.88 50.24
CA ASP A 53 8.72 -1.97 49.60
C ASP A 53 8.05 -0.61 49.33
N ARG A 54 8.33 0.40 50.16
CA ARG A 54 7.82 1.78 50.03
C ARG A 54 8.92 2.81 49.75
N GLY A 55 10.10 2.35 49.31
CA GLY A 55 11.25 3.20 49.00
C GLY A 55 11.23 3.77 47.58
N ALA A 56 12.28 4.50 47.23
CA ALA A 56 12.48 5.03 45.88
C ALA A 56 12.89 3.91 44.90
N THR A 57 12.48 4.04 43.63
CA THR A 57 12.90 3.17 42.52
C THR A 57 14.41 3.28 42.27
N LEU A 58 15.06 2.14 42.01
CA LEU A 58 16.51 2.08 41.76
C LEU A 58 16.82 2.08 40.27
N LEU A 59 17.85 2.83 39.85
CA LEU A 59 18.27 2.91 38.44
C LEU A 59 18.84 1.58 37.91
N GLU A 60 19.32 0.70 38.79
CA GLU A 60 19.82 -0.62 38.41
C GLU A 60 18.74 -1.56 37.88
N ASP A 61 17.45 -1.21 38.02
CA ASP A 61 16.32 -1.95 37.46
C ASP A 61 16.33 -1.94 35.93
N PHE A 62 16.96 -2.94 35.33
CA PHE A 62 17.08 -3.06 33.88
C PHE A 62 15.80 -3.55 33.22
N ILE A 63 14.95 -4.32 33.92
CA ILE A 63 13.68 -4.80 33.38
C ILE A 63 12.73 -3.62 33.18
N LEU A 64 12.59 -2.77 34.21
CA LEU A 64 11.81 -1.53 34.11
C LEU A 64 12.31 -0.65 32.96
N ARG A 65 13.62 -0.39 32.93
CA ARG A 65 14.21 0.51 31.92
C ARG A 65 14.03 -0.03 30.52
N GLU A 66 14.27 -1.31 30.27
CA GLU A 66 14.08 -1.92 28.95
C GLU A 66 12.62 -1.79 28.48
N LYS A 67 11.66 -2.19 29.32
CA LYS A 67 10.23 -2.14 29.01
C LYS A 67 9.75 -0.71 28.72
N ILE A 68 10.12 0.25 29.56
CA ILE A 68 9.75 1.67 29.37
C ILE A 68 10.45 2.25 28.14
N THR A 69 11.72 1.93 27.92
CA THR A 69 12.47 2.42 26.74
C THR A 69 11.81 1.93 25.45
N HIS A 70 11.40 0.66 25.36
CA HIS A 70 10.69 0.18 24.17
C HIS A 70 9.34 0.89 24.01
N PHE A 71 8.56 1.05 25.09
CA PHE A 71 7.28 1.77 25.08
C PHE A 71 7.42 3.22 24.55
N ASP A 72 8.41 3.95 25.06
CA ASP A 72 8.67 5.35 24.71
C ASP A 72 9.03 5.53 23.22
N HIS A 73 9.48 4.47 22.56
CA HIS A 73 9.92 4.48 21.16
C HIS A 73 9.01 3.64 20.24
N GLU A 74 7.79 3.32 20.66
CA GLU A 74 6.85 2.54 19.83
C GLU A 74 6.36 3.29 18.57
N ARG A 75 6.35 4.62 18.58
CA ARG A 75 5.79 5.42 17.49
C ARG A 75 6.85 5.69 16.44
N ILE A 76 6.52 5.36 15.19
CA ILE A 76 7.21 5.82 13.99
C ILE A 76 6.41 6.96 13.35
N PRO A 77 7.02 7.79 12.48
CA PRO A 77 6.28 8.77 11.70
C PRO A 77 5.13 8.09 10.93
N GLU A 78 3.96 8.73 10.90
CA GLU A 78 2.90 8.31 10.00
C GLU A 78 3.25 8.64 8.55
N ARG A 79 2.45 8.13 7.60
CA ARG A 79 2.59 8.55 6.19
C ARG A 79 2.16 10.02 6.07
N VAL A 80 2.91 10.83 5.31
CA VAL A 80 2.62 12.26 5.09
C VAL A 80 1.17 12.48 4.59
N VAL A 81 0.75 11.62 3.68
CA VAL A 81 -0.62 11.49 3.17
C VAL A 81 -1.05 10.03 3.32
N HIS A 82 -2.36 9.77 3.34
CA HIS A 82 -2.89 8.42 3.52
C HIS A 82 -2.47 7.76 4.84
N ALA A 83 -2.30 8.55 5.90
CA ALA A 83 -1.92 8.08 7.24
C ALA A 83 -2.97 7.13 7.81
N ARG A 84 -4.26 7.49 7.72
CA ARG A 84 -5.38 6.65 8.14
C ARG A 84 -5.67 5.59 7.08
N GLY A 85 -5.50 4.32 7.45
CA GLY A 85 -5.78 3.20 6.55
C GLY A 85 -5.92 1.85 7.25
N SER A 86 -6.31 0.84 6.47
CA SER A 86 -6.55 -0.54 6.90
C SER A 86 -6.04 -1.50 5.85
N GLY A 87 -5.35 -2.56 6.29
CA GLY A 87 -4.72 -3.55 5.42
C GLY A 87 -5.29 -4.95 5.57
N ALA A 88 -5.21 -5.74 4.50
CA ALA A 88 -5.58 -7.14 4.50
C ALA A 88 -4.77 -7.93 3.45
N HIS A 89 -4.57 -9.22 3.71
CA HIS A 89 -3.97 -10.17 2.77
C HIS A 89 -5.03 -10.77 1.85
N GLY A 90 -4.57 -11.22 0.68
CA GLY A 90 -5.42 -11.87 -0.29
C GLY A 90 -4.65 -12.60 -1.37
N VAL A 91 -5.35 -12.90 -2.45
CA VAL A 91 -4.78 -13.43 -3.70
C VAL A 91 -5.32 -12.68 -4.90
N PHE A 92 -4.50 -12.64 -5.95
CA PHE A 92 -4.91 -12.31 -7.30
C PHE A 92 -4.88 -13.58 -8.17
N LYS A 93 -5.96 -13.79 -8.92
CA LYS A 93 -6.09 -14.88 -9.89
C LYS A 93 -6.37 -14.32 -11.27
N LEU A 94 -5.48 -14.60 -12.21
CA LEU A 94 -5.66 -14.27 -13.63
C LEU A 94 -6.72 -15.19 -14.27
N TYR A 95 -7.57 -14.64 -15.13
CA TYR A 95 -8.57 -15.41 -15.88
C TYR A 95 -8.01 -16.03 -17.15
N LYS A 96 -7.25 -15.26 -17.92
CA LYS A 96 -6.63 -15.69 -19.19
C LYS A 96 -5.28 -15.00 -19.35
N PRO A 97 -4.28 -15.68 -19.93
CA PRO A 97 -3.01 -15.05 -20.26
C PRO A 97 -3.21 -13.99 -21.35
N ILE A 98 -2.43 -12.90 -21.29
CA ILE A 98 -2.44 -11.79 -22.27
C ILE A 98 -1.04 -11.53 -22.86
N PRO A 99 -0.37 -12.55 -23.43
CA PRO A 99 1.02 -12.46 -23.87
C PRO A 99 1.22 -11.50 -25.05
N GLU A 100 0.14 -11.18 -25.76
CA GLU A 100 0.12 -10.17 -26.82
C GLU A 100 0.26 -8.75 -26.28
N LEU A 101 -0.08 -8.50 -25.01
CA LEU A 101 -0.01 -7.18 -24.39
C LEU A 101 1.22 -7.03 -23.51
N THR A 102 1.52 -8.01 -22.66
CA THR A 102 2.58 -7.89 -21.65
C THR A 102 3.35 -9.20 -21.45
N LYS A 103 4.65 -9.09 -21.18
CA LYS A 103 5.50 -10.20 -20.73
C LYS A 103 5.50 -10.41 -19.20
N ALA A 104 4.74 -9.62 -18.44
CA ALA A 104 4.68 -9.76 -16.99
C ALA A 104 4.19 -11.16 -16.58
N HIS A 105 5.00 -11.90 -15.84
CA HIS A 105 4.74 -13.31 -15.55
C HIS A 105 3.37 -13.55 -14.89
N PHE A 106 3.02 -12.73 -13.88
CA PHE A 106 1.74 -12.87 -13.15
C PHE A 106 0.49 -12.58 -14.00
N LEU A 107 0.66 -12.01 -15.20
CA LEU A 107 -0.40 -11.77 -16.19
C LEU A 107 -0.35 -12.76 -17.37
N ASN A 108 0.47 -13.81 -17.24
CA ASN A 108 0.57 -14.91 -18.20
C ASN A 108 0.50 -16.29 -17.54
N ASP A 109 0.42 -16.35 -16.21
CA ASP A 109 0.23 -17.58 -15.43
C ASP A 109 -1.20 -17.62 -14.85
N THR A 110 -2.04 -18.52 -15.38
CA THR A 110 -3.39 -18.77 -14.87
C THR A 110 -3.45 -19.85 -13.81
N GLU A 111 -2.36 -20.56 -13.52
CA GLU A 111 -2.34 -21.65 -12.56
C GLU A 111 -2.03 -21.14 -11.16
N THR A 112 -1.08 -20.21 -11.03
CA THR A 112 -0.67 -19.67 -9.74
C THR A 112 -1.58 -18.53 -9.26
N GLU A 113 -2.03 -18.60 -8.01
CA GLU A 113 -2.58 -17.44 -7.30
C GLU A 113 -1.44 -16.57 -6.79
N THR A 114 -1.36 -15.33 -7.27
CA THR A 114 -0.36 -14.37 -6.82
C THR A 114 -0.76 -13.85 -5.44
N PRO A 115 0.04 -14.04 -4.38
CA PRO A 115 -0.26 -13.46 -3.08
C PRO A 115 -0.26 -11.94 -3.17
N VAL A 116 -1.18 -11.28 -2.46
CA VAL A 116 -1.24 -9.81 -2.41
C VAL A 116 -1.43 -9.29 -0.99
N PHE A 117 -0.96 -8.07 -0.77
CA PHE A 117 -1.35 -7.26 0.39
C PHE A 117 -1.99 -5.96 -0.10
N VAL A 118 -3.16 -5.64 0.43
CA VAL A 118 -3.91 -4.43 0.07
C VAL A 118 -4.00 -3.52 1.26
N ARG A 119 -3.82 -2.22 1.03
CA ARG A 119 -4.10 -1.17 2.02
C ARG A 119 -5.04 -0.13 1.43
N PHE A 120 -6.18 0.03 2.08
CA PHE A 120 -7.12 1.13 1.85
C PHE A 120 -6.81 2.30 2.78
N SER A 121 -7.14 3.52 2.38
CA SER A 121 -6.87 4.72 3.18
C SER A 121 -7.73 5.90 2.80
N THR A 122 -7.90 6.87 3.70
CA THR A 122 -8.24 8.26 3.34
C THR A 122 -6.96 8.98 2.87
N VAL A 123 -6.95 10.31 2.69
CA VAL A 123 -5.78 11.08 2.24
C VAL A 123 -5.34 12.11 3.26
N ALA A 124 -6.23 13.07 3.59
CA ALA A 124 -5.86 14.26 4.34
C ALA A 124 -5.67 13.98 5.83
N GLY A 125 -6.53 13.13 6.41
CA GLY A 125 -6.54 12.86 7.83
C GLY A 125 -5.28 12.18 8.37
N SER A 126 -4.84 12.57 9.57
CA SER A 126 -3.80 11.83 10.34
C SER A 126 -4.28 10.44 10.76
N ARG A 127 -3.38 9.57 11.26
CA ARG A 127 -3.67 8.15 11.54
C ARG A 127 -4.85 7.86 12.46
N GLY A 128 -5.17 8.81 13.35
CA GLY A 128 -6.29 8.75 14.30
C GLY A 128 -7.60 9.36 13.80
N SER A 129 -7.65 9.85 12.56
CA SER A 129 -8.86 10.42 11.96
C SER A 129 -9.94 9.38 11.67
N THR A 130 -11.09 9.83 11.17
CA THR A 130 -12.27 9.01 10.87
C THR A 130 -12.20 8.36 9.49
N ASP A 131 -12.71 7.13 9.36
CA ASP A 131 -12.78 6.40 8.09
C ASP A 131 -13.73 7.04 7.05
N LEU A 132 -14.79 7.70 7.50
CA LEU A 132 -15.89 8.19 6.65
C LEU A 132 -15.84 9.69 6.33
N ALA A 133 -14.68 10.32 6.49
CA ALA A 133 -14.45 11.67 5.98
C ALA A 133 -14.79 11.76 4.48
N ARG A 134 -15.32 12.91 4.02
CA ARG A 134 -15.44 13.17 2.58
C ARG A 134 -14.05 13.41 2.04
N ASP A 135 -13.51 12.39 1.41
CA ASP A 135 -12.12 12.35 0.97
C ASP A 135 -11.97 11.38 -0.21
N VAL A 136 -10.84 11.46 -0.90
CA VAL A 136 -10.41 10.40 -1.80
C VAL A 136 -10.08 9.17 -0.96
N ARG A 137 -10.24 7.97 -1.52
CA ARG A 137 -9.72 6.75 -0.92
C ARG A 137 -8.54 6.21 -1.70
N GLY A 138 -7.41 5.99 -1.02
CA GLY A 138 -6.29 5.23 -1.58
C GLY A 138 -6.63 3.75 -1.65
N PHE A 139 -6.25 3.09 -2.74
CA PHE A 139 -6.38 1.65 -2.98
C PHE A 139 -5.04 1.13 -3.50
N ALA A 140 -4.14 0.79 -2.57
CA ALA A 140 -2.81 0.28 -2.89
C ALA A 140 -2.77 -1.25 -2.81
N VAL A 141 -2.28 -1.90 -3.86
CA VAL A 141 -2.16 -3.36 -3.97
C VAL A 141 -0.71 -3.72 -4.25
N LYS A 142 -0.11 -4.53 -3.38
CA LYS A 142 1.22 -5.12 -3.58
C LYS A 142 1.04 -6.56 -4.02
N PHE A 143 1.56 -6.88 -5.20
CA PHE A 143 1.61 -8.22 -5.75
C PHE A 143 2.98 -8.82 -5.47
N TYR A 144 3.02 -9.94 -4.77
CA TYR A 144 4.25 -10.68 -4.52
C TYR A 144 4.46 -11.69 -5.65
N THR A 145 5.00 -11.21 -6.79
CA THR A 145 5.14 -12.02 -8.00
C THR A 145 6.41 -12.88 -8.00
N GLN A 146 6.52 -13.77 -8.98
CA GLN A 146 7.70 -14.62 -9.22
C GLN A 146 8.88 -13.84 -9.82
N GLU A 147 8.68 -12.59 -10.21
CA GLU A 147 9.69 -11.72 -10.84
C GLU A 147 9.93 -10.44 -10.03
N GLY A 148 9.58 -10.45 -8.74
CA GLY A 148 9.68 -9.31 -7.84
C GLY A 148 8.32 -8.77 -7.41
N ASN A 149 8.33 -7.73 -6.58
CA ASN A 149 7.09 -7.10 -6.14
C ASN A 149 6.61 -6.09 -7.20
N PHE A 150 5.32 -6.14 -7.54
CA PHE A 150 4.64 -5.09 -8.30
C PHE A 150 3.68 -4.34 -7.37
N ASP A 151 3.74 -3.01 -7.35
CA ASP A 151 2.81 -2.20 -6.56
C ASP A 151 1.90 -1.35 -7.47
N LEU A 152 0.61 -1.66 -7.46
CA LEU A 152 -0.40 -0.79 -8.05
C LEU A 152 -0.94 0.16 -7.00
N VAL A 153 -0.46 1.41 -7.02
CA VAL A 153 -0.78 2.44 -6.02
C VAL A 153 -1.81 3.43 -6.54
N GLY A 154 -3.08 3.04 -6.46
CA GLY A 154 -4.22 3.76 -7.01
C GLY A 154 -5.09 4.50 -5.99
N ASN A 155 -6.17 5.08 -6.51
CA ASN A 155 -7.25 5.74 -5.76
C ASN A 155 -8.62 5.17 -6.17
N ASN A 156 -9.69 5.53 -5.45
CA ASN A 156 -11.06 5.15 -5.79
C ASN A 156 -11.74 6.04 -6.85
N MET A 157 -10.98 6.96 -7.45
CA MET A 157 -11.41 7.88 -8.50
C MET A 157 -10.42 7.81 -9.68
N PRO A 158 -10.88 7.97 -10.94
CA PRO A 158 -10.08 7.70 -12.13
C PRO A 158 -9.10 8.83 -12.51
N VAL A 159 -9.11 9.94 -11.79
CA VAL A 159 -8.31 11.14 -12.05
C VAL A 159 -7.67 11.68 -10.77
N PHE A 160 -6.76 12.63 -10.91
CA PHE A 160 -6.14 13.36 -9.81
C PHE A 160 -6.45 14.86 -9.87
N PHE A 161 -6.14 15.58 -8.78
CA PHE A 161 -6.39 17.02 -8.66
C PHE A 161 -5.45 17.89 -9.50
N ILE A 162 -4.24 17.43 -9.75
CA ILE A 162 -3.16 18.22 -10.35
C ILE A 162 -2.51 17.45 -11.50
N GLN A 163 -1.92 18.18 -12.44
CA GLN A 163 -1.24 17.61 -13.60
C GLN A 163 0.22 17.25 -13.31
N ASP A 164 0.93 18.08 -12.55
CA ASP A 164 2.37 17.96 -12.32
C ASP A 164 2.70 17.70 -10.83
N ALA A 165 3.62 16.77 -10.56
CA ALA A 165 4.04 16.42 -9.20
C ALA A 165 4.66 17.58 -8.41
N MET A 166 5.20 18.59 -9.08
CA MET A 166 5.72 19.81 -8.45
C MET A 166 4.66 20.53 -7.60
N LYS A 167 3.38 20.44 -8.00
CA LYS A 167 2.25 21.03 -7.25
C LYS A 167 1.74 20.16 -6.11
N PHE A 168 2.28 18.95 -5.93
CA PHE A 168 1.78 18.02 -4.91
C PHE A 168 1.93 18.58 -3.49
N PRO A 169 3.06 19.17 -3.07
CA PRO A 169 3.15 19.79 -1.75
C PRO A 169 2.14 20.93 -1.56
N ASP A 170 1.94 21.77 -2.58
CA ASP A 170 0.99 22.88 -2.51
C ASP A 170 -0.46 22.39 -2.30
N LEU A 171 -0.90 21.41 -3.11
CA LEU A 171 -2.21 20.78 -2.95
C LEU A 171 -2.37 20.15 -1.56
N ILE A 172 -1.37 19.39 -1.11
CA ILE A 172 -1.45 18.68 0.16
C ILE A 172 -1.44 19.66 1.34
N HIS A 173 -0.64 20.72 1.30
CA HIS A 173 -0.69 21.78 2.30
C HIS A 173 -2.04 22.50 2.31
N ALA A 174 -2.64 22.73 1.14
CA ALA A 174 -3.95 23.37 1.04
C ALA A 174 -5.09 22.51 1.60
N VAL A 175 -5.06 21.18 1.48
CA VAL A 175 -6.13 20.30 2.01
C VAL A 175 -5.87 19.79 3.43
N LYS A 176 -4.63 19.87 3.91
CA LYS A 176 -4.27 19.53 5.29
C LYS A 176 -4.78 20.60 6.25
N PRO A 177 -4.85 20.29 7.56
CA PRO A 177 -5.18 21.29 8.56
C PRO A 177 -4.26 22.52 8.46
N GLU A 178 -4.81 23.71 8.64
CA GLU A 178 -4.10 24.97 8.46
C GLU A 178 -2.93 25.10 9.44
N PRO A 179 -1.78 25.64 9.02
CA PRO A 179 -0.52 25.49 9.76
C PRO A 179 -0.43 26.31 11.04
N ASP A 180 -1.27 27.33 11.22
CA ASP A 180 -1.30 28.17 12.41
C ASP A 180 -2.00 27.50 13.60
N ASN A 181 -2.97 26.60 13.32
CA ASN A 181 -3.86 26.05 14.34
C ASN A 181 -4.15 24.53 14.21
N GLU A 182 -3.65 23.88 13.17
CA GLU A 182 -3.84 22.46 12.85
C GLU A 182 -5.33 22.04 12.75
N MET A 183 -6.18 22.91 12.20
CA MET A 183 -7.59 22.62 11.92
C MET A 183 -7.97 22.92 10.47
N PRO A 184 -9.00 22.24 9.91
CA PRO A 184 -9.73 21.12 10.48
C PRO A 184 -9.06 19.75 10.21
N GLN A 185 -9.31 18.76 11.06
CA GLN A 185 -8.83 17.39 10.84
C GLN A 185 -9.74 16.64 9.86
N ALA A 186 -9.13 16.04 8.83
CA ALA A 186 -9.80 15.18 7.84
C ALA A 186 -11.04 15.82 7.15
N ALA A 187 -10.95 17.10 6.80
CA ALA A 187 -11.99 17.79 6.05
C ALA A 187 -11.36 18.79 5.09
N SER A 188 -11.88 18.88 3.87
CA SER A 188 -11.50 19.90 2.88
C SER A 188 -12.39 21.15 2.94
N ALA A 189 -13.27 21.25 3.95
CA ALA A 189 -14.22 22.33 4.14
C ALA A 189 -13.60 23.48 4.96
N HIS A 190 -12.56 24.10 4.41
CA HIS A 190 -11.88 25.27 4.98
C HIS A 190 -11.23 26.12 3.90
N ASP A 191 -10.80 27.33 4.26
CA ASP A 191 -10.43 28.40 3.35
C ASP A 191 -9.24 28.04 2.46
N THR A 192 -8.14 27.50 3.02
CA THR A 192 -6.93 27.23 2.23
C THR A 192 -7.14 26.19 1.13
N PHE A 193 -7.98 25.18 1.34
CA PHE A 193 -8.31 24.22 0.29
C PHE A 193 -9.08 24.87 -0.85
N TRP A 194 -10.15 25.59 -0.52
CA TRP A 194 -10.99 26.22 -1.55
C TRP A 194 -10.32 27.40 -2.24
N ASP A 195 -9.40 28.09 -1.57
CA ASP A 195 -8.53 29.11 -2.19
C ASP A 195 -7.67 28.47 -3.29
N PHE A 196 -6.91 27.40 -2.97
CA PHE A 196 -6.12 26.66 -3.97
C PHE A 196 -6.98 26.19 -5.15
N ILE A 197 -8.13 25.58 -4.86
CA ILE A 197 -9.05 25.08 -5.91
C ILE A 197 -9.59 26.21 -6.78
N SER A 198 -9.86 27.38 -6.21
CA SER A 198 -10.34 28.54 -6.98
C SER A 198 -9.31 29.10 -7.95
N LEU A 199 -8.01 28.88 -7.68
CA LEU A 199 -6.88 29.36 -8.47
C LEU A 199 -6.30 28.29 -9.41
N MET A 200 -6.67 27.02 -9.22
CA MET A 200 -6.15 25.88 -9.97
C MET A 200 -7.26 25.14 -10.73
N PRO A 201 -7.72 25.66 -11.88
CA PRO A 201 -8.86 25.09 -12.61
C PRO A 201 -8.63 23.64 -13.11
N GLU A 202 -7.37 23.18 -13.23
CA GLU A 202 -7.05 21.78 -13.50
C GLU A 202 -7.67 20.79 -12.50
N SER A 203 -7.90 21.24 -11.25
CA SER A 203 -8.52 20.44 -10.19
C SER A 203 -10.03 20.25 -10.32
N THR A 204 -10.68 21.00 -11.22
CA THR A 204 -12.16 21.02 -11.33
C THR A 204 -12.75 19.64 -11.54
N HIS A 205 -12.14 18.82 -12.41
CA HIS A 205 -12.66 17.47 -12.68
C HIS A 205 -12.64 16.61 -11.41
N MET A 206 -11.53 16.60 -10.68
CA MET A 206 -11.41 15.83 -9.46
C MET A 206 -12.34 16.35 -8.34
N ILE A 207 -12.57 17.65 -8.28
CA ILE A 207 -13.53 18.24 -7.33
C ILE A 207 -14.95 17.72 -7.57
N MET A 208 -15.37 17.53 -8.83
CA MET A 208 -16.67 16.91 -9.12
C MET A 208 -16.78 15.50 -8.54
N TRP A 209 -15.70 14.71 -8.60
CA TRP A 209 -15.66 13.40 -7.96
C TRP A 209 -15.67 13.49 -6.44
N ALA A 210 -14.84 14.35 -5.85
CA ALA A 210 -14.72 14.52 -4.40
C ALA A 210 -16.01 15.05 -3.74
N MET A 211 -16.74 15.93 -4.43
CA MET A 211 -18.01 16.48 -3.94
C MET A 211 -19.20 15.54 -4.17
N SER A 212 -19.07 14.56 -5.08
CA SER A 212 -20.06 13.49 -5.23
C SER A 212 -19.99 12.47 -4.08
N ASP A 213 -20.95 11.54 -4.02
CA ASP A 213 -20.95 10.49 -3.01
C ASP A 213 -19.81 9.48 -3.18
N ARG A 214 -19.03 9.52 -4.28
CA ARG A 214 -17.82 8.71 -4.48
C ARG A 214 -16.78 8.89 -3.35
N ALA A 215 -16.79 10.05 -2.69
CA ALA A 215 -15.89 10.38 -1.59
C ALA A 215 -16.35 9.90 -0.20
N ILE A 216 -17.55 9.31 -0.11
CA ILE A 216 -18.13 8.76 1.12
C ILE A 216 -18.64 7.33 0.85
N PRO A 217 -17.74 6.40 0.47
CA PRO A 217 -18.13 5.04 0.12
C PRO A 217 -18.75 4.33 1.32
N ARG A 218 -19.72 3.45 1.07
CA ARG A 218 -20.37 2.67 2.13
C ARG A 218 -19.41 1.69 2.79
N SER A 219 -18.46 1.18 2.02
CA SER A 219 -17.44 0.22 2.43
C SER A 219 -16.30 0.28 1.42
N TYR A 220 -15.06 -0.03 1.85
CA TYR A 220 -13.97 -0.27 0.91
C TYR A 220 -14.33 -1.35 -0.13
N ARG A 221 -15.18 -2.32 0.25
CA ARG A 221 -15.63 -3.44 -0.60
C ARG A 221 -16.58 -3.02 -1.72
N MET A 222 -17.09 -1.78 -1.67
CA MET A 222 -18.12 -1.25 -2.55
C MET A 222 -17.68 0.05 -3.24
N MET A 223 -16.38 0.20 -3.49
CA MET A 223 -15.82 1.28 -4.29
C MET A 223 -14.97 0.70 -5.43
N GLU A 224 -14.92 1.44 -6.54
CA GLU A 224 -13.95 1.18 -7.60
C GLU A 224 -12.54 1.54 -7.15
N GLY A 225 -11.55 1.09 -7.91
CA GLY A 225 -10.16 1.53 -7.79
C GLY A 225 -9.56 1.79 -9.17
N PHE A 226 -8.60 2.69 -9.25
CA PHE A 226 -7.99 3.14 -10.49
C PHE A 226 -6.51 3.39 -10.28
N GLY A 227 -5.68 2.99 -11.23
CA GLY A 227 -4.27 3.37 -11.26
C GLY A 227 -4.06 4.87 -11.52
N VAL A 228 -5.10 5.57 -11.99
CA VAL A 228 -5.14 6.98 -12.45
C VAL A 228 -4.30 7.20 -13.70
N HIS A 229 -3.00 6.95 -13.60
CA HIS A 229 -2.06 7.18 -14.67
C HIS A 229 -2.19 6.18 -15.81
N THR A 230 -1.74 6.60 -16.98
CA THR A 230 -1.46 5.69 -18.09
C THR A 230 -0.07 5.08 -17.89
N PHE A 231 0.01 3.75 -17.91
CA PHE A 231 1.25 2.97 -17.91
C PHE A 231 1.48 2.37 -19.30
N ARG A 232 2.58 1.64 -19.47
CA ARG A 232 2.82 0.80 -20.65
C ARG A 232 2.77 -0.68 -20.29
N PHE A 233 2.15 -1.46 -21.14
CA PHE A 233 2.37 -2.89 -21.25
C PHE A 233 3.32 -3.17 -22.41
N ILE A 234 4.36 -3.95 -22.13
CA ILE A 234 5.39 -4.34 -23.10
C ILE A 234 5.36 -5.86 -23.25
N ASN A 235 5.11 -6.35 -24.47
CA ASN A 235 5.06 -7.78 -24.72
C ASN A 235 6.45 -8.39 -25.01
N ALA A 236 6.50 -9.70 -25.25
CA ALA A 236 7.76 -10.42 -25.49
C ALA A 236 8.50 -9.99 -26.78
N LYS A 237 7.80 -9.34 -27.72
CA LYS A 237 8.38 -8.78 -28.96
C LYS A 237 8.86 -7.33 -28.79
N GLY A 238 8.63 -6.72 -27.62
CA GLY A 238 8.90 -5.31 -27.37
C GLY A 238 7.83 -4.36 -27.90
N GLU A 239 6.65 -4.86 -28.29
CA GLU A 239 5.53 -4.01 -28.70
C GLU A 239 4.89 -3.37 -27.47
N SER A 240 4.62 -2.07 -27.55
CA SER A 240 4.14 -1.22 -26.46
C SER A 240 2.66 -0.87 -26.65
N ASN A 241 1.88 -0.98 -25.57
CA ASN A 241 0.51 -0.49 -25.51
C ASN A 241 0.31 0.34 -24.24
N PHE A 242 -0.44 1.44 -24.36
CA PHE A 242 -0.86 2.21 -23.21
C PHE A 242 -1.92 1.46 -22.42
N VAL A 243 -1.84 1.51 -21.09
CA VAL A 243 -2.79 0.84 -20.19
C VAL A 243 -3.22 1.73 -19.02
N LYS A 244 -4.53 1.78 -18.75
CA LYS A 244 -5.08 2.24 -17.46
C LYS A 244 -5.66 1.08 -16.68
N PHE A 245 -5.33 1.01 -15.39
CA PHE A 245 -5.75 -0.06 -14.48
C PHE A 245 -7.03 0.27 -13.72
N HIS A 246 -7.89 -0.73 -13.56
CA HIS A 246 -9.19 -0.63 -12.90
C HIS A 246 -9.42 -1.78 -11.91
N TRP A 247 -10.08 -1.48 -10.79
CA TRP A 247 -10.63 -2.46 -9.84
C TRP A 247 -12.12 -2.25 -9.77
N LYS A 248 -12.90 -3.29 -10.06
CA LYS A 248 -14.35 -3.17 -10.11
C LYS A 248 -14.99 -4.11 -9.08
N PRO A 249 -15.66 -3.56 -8.05
CA PRO A 249 -16.12 -4.34 -6.92
C PRO A 249 -17.25 -5.28 -7.34
N LEU A 250 -17.17 -6.55 -6.93
CA LEU A 250 -18.22 -7.53 -7.21
C LEU A 250 -19.53 -7.17 -6.48
N LEU A 251 -19.44 -6.45 -5.36
CA LEU A 251 -20.59 -5.97 -4.60
C LEU A 251 -21.23 -4.71 -5.18
N GLY A 252 -20.73 -4.19 -6.30
CA GLY A 252 -21.20 -2.93 -6.86
C GLY A 252 -20.64 -1.70 -6.15
N VAL A 253 -21.03 -0.52 -6.64
CA VAL A 253 -20.55 0.78 -6.14
C VAL A 253 -21.64 1.41 -5.29
N HIS A 254 -21.37 1.56 -4.00
CA HIS A 254 -22.32 2.08 -3.03
C HIS A 254 -21.67 3.12 -2.11
N SER A 255 -22.42 4.17 -1.83
CA SER A 255 -22.03 5.26 -0.94
C SER A 255 -23.10 5.54 0.09
N VAL A 256 -22.74 6.26 1.14
CA VAL A 256 -23.69 6.83 2.11
C VAL A 256 -24.02 8.27 1.73
N ALA A 257 -25.07 8.82 2.33
CA ALA A 257 -25.34 10.26 2.26
C ALA A 257 -24.41 11.05 3.20
N TRP A 258 -24.21 12.34 2.96
CA TRP A 258 -23.30 13.17 3.76
C TRP A 258 -23.64 13.22 5.26
N ASP A 259 -24.92 13.44 5.61
CA ASP A 259 -25.35 13.48 7.01
C ASP A 259 -25.13 12.13 7.70
N GLU A 260 -25.32 11.02 6.99
CA GLU A 260 -25.02 9.68 7.49
C GLU A 260 -23.51 9.51 7.73
N ALA A 261 -22.67 9.92 6.77
CA ALA A 261 -21.22 9.88 6.88
C ALA A 261 -20.73 10.62 8.13
N GLN A 262 -21.17 11.87 8.32
CA GLN A 262 -20.79 12.70 9.47
C GLN A 262 -21.26 12.08 10.79
N ASN A 263 -22.48 11.54 10.85
CA ASN A 263 -23.00 10.85 12.02
C ASN A 263 -22.22 9.57 12.35
N ILE A 264 -21.86 8.77 11.34
CA ILE A 264 -21.03 7.57 11.53
C ILE A 264 -19.66 7.97 12.03
N SER A 265 -19.04 9.01 11.46
CA SER A 265 -17.72 9.48 11.89
C SER A 265 -17.63 9.81 13.38
N GLY A 266 -18.71 10.32 13.99
CA GLY A 266 -18.79 10.55 15.44
C GLY A 266 -19.10 9.30 16.26
N LYS A 267 -19.87 8.34 15.72
CA LYS A 267 -20.34 7.15 16.45
C LYS A 267 -19.40 5.95 16.35
N ASP A 268 -18.73 5.78 15.22
CA ASP A 268 -17.74 4.74 14.94
C ASP A 268 -16.70 5.26 13.94
N PRO A 269 -15.63 5.96 14.40
CA PRO A 269 -14.59 6.47 13.52
C PRO A 269 -13.78 5.35 12.83
N ASP A 270 -13.93 4.10 13.27
CA ASP A 270 -13.29 2.90 12.70
C ASP A 270 -14.23 2.08 11.80
N PHE A 271 -15.32 2.67 11.31
CA PHE A 271 -16.38 1.96 10.59
C PHE A 271 -15.90 1.13 9.38
N HIS A 272 -15.08 1.69 8.48
CA HIS A 272 -14.59 0.93 7.32
C HIS A 272 -13.53 -0.08 7.70
N ARG A 273 -12.67 0.23 8.68
CA ARG A 273 -11.70 -0.71 9.26
C ARG A 273 -12.40 -1.92 9.86
N ARG A 274 -13.45 -1.68 10.63
CA ARG A 274 -14.29 -2.72 11.24
C ARG A 274 -15.01 -3.55 10.19
N ASP A 275 -15.69 -2.92 9.22
CA ASP A 275 -16.40 -3.63 8.14
C ASP A 275 -15.46 -4.55 7.35
N LEU A 276 -14.28 -4.08 6.96
CA LEU A 276 -13.29 -4.91 6.27
C LEU A 276 -12.88 -6.13 7.11
N TRP A 277 -12.51 -5.88 8.36
CA TRP A 277 -12.01 -6.91 9.27
C TRP A 277 -13.07 -7.98 9.55
N GLU A 278 -14.29 -7.56 9.89
CA GLU A 278 -15.40 -8.44 10.23
C GLU A 278 -15.90 -9.20 9.00
N ALA A 279 -15.94 -8.57 7.81
CA ALA A 279 -16.30 -9.24 6.57
C ALA A 279 -15.35 -10.40 6.25
N ILE A 280 -14.05 -10.20 6.41
CA ILE A 280 -13.05 -11.26 6.22
C ILE A 280 -13.22 -12.35 7.28
N GLN A 281 -13.37 -12.00 8.57
CA GLN A 281 -13.59 -12.99 9.63
C GLN A 281 -14.84 -13.83 9.42
N SER A 282 -15.92 -13.23 8.89
CA SER A 282 -17.17 -13.93 8.61
C SER A 282 -17.17 -14.73 7.31
N GLY A 283 -16.08 -14.67 6.52
CA GLY A 283 -15.98 -15.32 5.20
C GLY A 283 -16.72 -14.60 4.07
N ASN A 284 -17.13 -13.35 4.28
CA ASN A 284 -17.72 -12.46 3.27
C ASN A 284 -16.60 -11.68 2.57
N PHE A 285 -15.72 -12.41 1.89
CA PHE A 285 -14.48 -11.86 1.36
C PHE A 285 -14.73 -10.68 0.41
N PRO A 286 -14.04 -9.55 0.61
CA PRO A 286 -13.97 -8.49 -0.39
C PRO A 286 -13.40 -9.02 -1.72
N GLU A 287 -14.08 -8.73 -2.82
CA GLU A 287 -13.66 -9.15 -4.16
C GLU A 287 -13.81 -8.03 -5.20
N TRP A 288 -12.82 -7.92 -6.09
CA TRP A 288 -12.82 -7.01 -7.23
C TRP A 288 -12.32 -7.72 -8.49
N GLU A 289 -12.89 -7.38 -9.63
CA GLU A 289 -12.30 -7.75 -10.92
C GLU A 289 -11.23 -6.74 -11.31
N PHE A 290 -10.06 -7.24 -11.68
CA PHE A 290 -8.99 -6.44 -12.28
C PHE A 290 -9.32 -6.19 -13.75
N GLY A 291 -9.31 -4.91 -14.11
CA GLY A 291 -9.64 -4.43 -15.44
C GLY A 291 -8.51 -3.62 -16.05
N VAL A 292 -8.40 -3.68 -17.39
CA VAL A 292 -7.46 -2.87 -18.16
C VAL A 292 -8.19 -2.17 -19.32
N GLN A 293 -7.93 -0.87 -19.48
CA GLN A 293 -8.19 -0.18 -20.75
C GLN A 293 -6.89 -0.19 -21.54
N ILE A 294 -6.96 -0.62 -22.80
CA ILE A 294 -5.79 -0.75 -23.67
C ILE A 294 -5.94 0.21 -24.84
N VAL A 295 -4.91 1.00 -25.08
CA VAL A 295 -4.81 1.90 -26.22
C VAL A 295 -3.51 1.58 -26.96
N ALA A 296 -3.60 1.32 -28.26
CA ALA A 296 -2.42 1.08 -29.08
C ALA A 296 -1.53 2.32 -29.11
N GLU A 297 -0.21 2.15 -29.18
CA GLU A 297 0.73 3.28 -29.21
C GLU A 297 0.43 4.27 -30.36
N ALA A 298 0.02 3.77 -31.52
CA ALA A 298 -0.37 4.58 -32.67
C ALA A 298 -1.65 5.44 -32.46
N ASP A 299 -2.39 5.19 -31.37
CA ASP A 299 -3.65 5.85 -31.05
C ASP A 299 -3.50 6.95 -29.99
N GLU A 300 -2.28 7.22 -29.52
CA GLU A 300 -1.98 8.18 -28.43
C GLU A 300 -2.71 9.52 -28.59
N HIS A 301 -2.71 10.08 -29.80
CA HIS A 301 -3.24 11.42 -30.09
C HIS A 301 -4.63 11.39 -30.74
N LYS A 302 -5.37 10.28 -30.63
CA LYS A 302 -6.72 10.15 -31.21
C LYS A 302 -7.86 10.61 -30.29
N PHE A 303 -7.54 11.04 -29.08
CA PHE A 303 -8.51 11.50 -28.08
C PHE A 303 -8.51 13.02 -27.99
N ASP A 304 -9.63 13.60 -27.57
CA ASP A 304 -9.76 15.04 -27.30
C ASP A 304 -9.03 15.48 -26.01
N PHE A 305 -8.28 14.58 -25.39
CA PHE A 305 -7.51 14.78 -24.18
C PHE A 305 -6.19 14.00 -24.28
N ASP A 306 -5.19 14.45 -23.54
CA ASP A 306 -3.90 13.76 -23.46
C ASP A 306 -4.03 12.51 -22.56
N LEU A 307 -3.57 11.35 -23.03
CA LEU A 307 -3.54 10.13 -22.24
C LEU A 307 -2.60 10.25 -21.02
N LEU A 308 -1.63 11.16 -21.08
CA LEU A 308 -0.63 11.40 -20.04
C LEU A 308 -1.09 12.45 -19.01
N ASP A 309 -2.25 13.07 -19.21
CA ASP A 309 -2.83 14.00 -18.26
C ASP A 309 -3.60 13.24 -17.16
N PRO A 310 -3.12 13.22 -15.90
CA PRO A 310 -3.77 12.50 -14.81
C PRO A 310 -5.10 13.13 -14.37
N THR A 311 -5.43 14.34 -14.83
CA THR A 311 -6.74 14.97 -14.60
C THR A 311 -7.80 14.48 -15.59
N LYS A 312 -7.44 13.59 -16.53
CA LYS A 312 -8.33 13.05 -17.56
C LYS A 312 -8.55 11.55 -17.38
N LEU A 313 -9.82 11.15 -17.44
CA LEU A 313 -10.20 9.74 -17.53
C LEU A 313 -10.34 9.35 -19.00
N ILE A 314 -10.14 8.07 -19.30
CA ILE A 314 -10.54 7.51 -20.59
C ILE A 314 -11.98 7.01 -20.42
N PRO A 315 -12.99 7.61 -21.08
CA PRO A 315 -14.37 7.13 -20.97
C PRO A 315 -14.49 5.67 -21.40
N GLU A 316 -15.21 4.86 -20.61
CA GLU A 316 -15.38 3.43 -20.89
C GLU A 316 -16.15 3.16 -22.19
N GLU A 317 -16.96 4.12 -22.64
CA GLU A 317 -17.65 4.10 -23.94
C GLU A 317 -16.70 4.26 -25.13
N LEU A 318 -15.52 4.88 -24.92
CA LEU A 318 -14.49 5.01 -25.97
C LEU A 318 -13.53 3.83 -25.94
N VAL A 319 -13.07 3.45 -24.74
CA VAL A 319 -12.18 2.31 -24.55
C VAL A 319 -12.75 1.44 -23.42
N PRO A 320 -13.35 0.29 -23.72
CA PRO A 320 -13.98 -0.54 -22.71
C PRO A 320 -12.93 -1.17 -21.78
N VAL A 321 -13.32 -1.35 -20.51
CA VAL A 321 -12.50 -2.04 -19.51
C VAL A 321 -12.58 -3.55 -19.74
N GLN A 322 -11.45 -4.18 -20.06
CA GLN A 322 -11.33 -5.62 -20.23
C GLN A 322 -11.08 -6.30 -18.89
N ARG A 323 -11.94 -7.24 -18.47
CA ARG A 323 -11.81 -8.03 -17.24
C ARG A 323 -10.77 -9.13 -17.41
N ILE A 324 -9.66 -9.05 -16.68
CA ILE A 324 -8.54 -9.98 -16.86
C ILE A 324 -8.24 -10.86 -15.64
N GLY A 325 -8.71 -10.51 -14.44
CA GLY A 325 -8.51 -11.33 -13.26
C GLY A 325 -9.34 -10.89 -12.07
N LYS A 326 -9.14 -11.53 -10.93
CA LYS A 326 -9.88 -11.27 -9.68
C LYS A 326 -8.94 -11.13 -8.49
N LEU A 327 -9.17 -10.11 -7.69
CA LEU A 327 -8.60 -9.91 -6.37
C LEU A 327 -9.60 -10.40 -5.31
N THR A 328 -9.16 -11.24 -4.39
CA THR A 328 -9.95 -11.71 -3.24
C THR A 328 -9.17 -11.51 -1.95
N LEU A 329 -9.69 -10.70 -1.01
CA LEU A 329 -9.09 -10.50 0.32
C LEU A 329 -9.71 -11.46 1.31
N ASN A 330 -8.91 -12.33 1.92
CA ASN A 330 -9.41 -13.47 2.68
C ASN A 330 -8.63 -13.78 3.96
N ARG A 331 -7.75 -12.86 4.39
CA ARG A 331 -7.09 -12.95 5.69
C ARG A 331 -6.75 -11.55 6.23
N ASN A 332 -7.08 -11.32 7.50
CA ASN A 332 -6.65 -10.12 8.22
C ASN A 332 -5.17 -10.21 8.60
N THR A 333 -4.57 -9.08 8.96
CA THR A 333 -3.24 -9.06 9.57
C THR A 333 -3.26 -9.69 10.96
N ASP A 334 -2.17 -10.33 11.37
CA ASP A 334 -2.01 -10.80 12.74
C ASP A 334 -1.65 -9.62 13.67
N ASN A 335 -0.84 -8.67 13.18
CA ASN A 335 -0.52 -7.42 13.87
C ASN A 335 -0.59 -6.21 12.93
N PHE A 336 -1.41 -5.21 13.31
CA PHE A 336 -1.62 -4.02 12.48
C PHE A 336 -0.34 -3.23 12.25
N PHE A 337 0.52 -3.07 13.26
CA PHE A 337 1.72 -2.24 13.14
C PHE A 337 2.76 -2.89 12.22
N THR A 338 3.11 -4.15 12.44
CA THR A 338 4.15 -4.86 11.68
C THR A 338 3.76 -5.13 10.23
N GLU A 339 2.47 -5.20 9.94
CA GLU A 339 1.97 -5.50 8.59
C GLU A 339 1.35 -4.27 7.91
N THR A 340 0.36 -3.61 8.51
CA THR A 340 -0.36 -2.49 7.88
C THR A 340 0.36 -1.15 8.03
N GLU A 341 0.93 -0.85 9.19
CA GLU A 341 1.63 0.43 9.39
C GLU A 341 2.97 0.42 8.64
N GLN A 342 3.74 -0.67 8.76
CA GLN A 342 5.08 -0.77 8.20
C GLN A 342 5.15 -1.18 6.71
N VAL A 343 4.05 -1.55 6.05
CA VAL A 343 4.08 -1.80 4.61
C VAL A 343 4.47 -0.54 3.83
N ALA A 344 5.33 -0.68 2.83
CA ALA A 344 5.72 0.36 1.89
C ALA A 344 5.24 -0.04 0.49
N PHE A 345 4.40 0.81 -0.09
CA PHE A 345 4.00 0.71 -1.50
C PHE A 345 4.71 1.79 -2.29
N HIS A 346 5.00 1.55 -3.56
CA HIS A 346 5.64 2.53 -4.42
C HIS A 346 5.27 2.30 -5.88
N VAL A 347 4.75 3.32 -6.57
CA VAL A 347 4.45 3.25 -8.01
C VAL A 347 5.63 2.83 -8.91
N GLY A 348 6.87 3.04 -8.48
CA GLY A 348 8.09 2.63 -9.18
C GLY A 348 8.46 1.16 -9.00
N HIS A 349 7.78 0.41 -8.11
CA HIS A 349 7.93 -1.03 -8.03
C HIS A 349 7.12 -1.69 -9.16
N VAL A 350 7.73 -1.77 -10.33
CA VAL A 350 7.22 -2.50 -11.50
C VAL A 350 8.01 -3.78 -11.72
N VAL A 351 7.47 -4.64 -12.60
CA VAL A 351 8.08 -5.91 -13.03
C VAL A 351 8.21 -5.90 -14.55
N PRO A 352 9.14 -6.70 -15.13
CA PRO A 352 9.30 -6.77 -16.59
C PRO A 352 7.97 -6.94 -17.32
N GLY A 353 7.73 -6.12 -18.34
CA GLY A 353 6.46 -6.11 -19.08
C GLY A 353 5.44 -5.06 -18.64
N ILE A 354 5.72 -4.33 -17.56
CA ILE A 354 5.02 -3.12 -17.16
C ILE A 354 6.04 -1.98 -17.08
N ASP A 355 5.72 -0.85 -17.68
CA ASP A 355 6.61 0.31 -17.71
C ASP A 355 5.84 1.62 -17.55
N PHE A 356 6.56 2.72 -17.45
CA PHE A 356 6.03 4.05 -17.16
C PHE A 356 5.69 4.82 -18.44
N THR A 357 4.97 5.92 -18.26
CA THR A 357 4.78 6.94 -19.29
C THR A 357 5.31 8.29 -18.81
N ASN A 358 5.28 9.29 -19.68
CA ASN A 358 5.72 10.64 -19.36
C ASN A 358 4.63 11.48 -18.66
N ASP A 359 3.63 10.84 -18.04
CA ASP A 359 2.70 11.51 -17.13
C ASP A 359 3.52 12.24 -16.03
N PRO A 360 3.50 13.60 -15.99
CA PRO A 360 4.41 14.36 -15.16
C PRO A 360 4.13 14.20 -13.66
N LEU A 361 2.89 13.86 -13.28
CA LEU A 361 2.57 13.50 -11.91
C LEU A 361 3.16 12.12 -11.56
N MET A 362 3.05 11.13 -12.45
CA MET A 362 3.67 9.82 -12.25
C MET A 362 5.19 9.98 -12.04
N GLN A 363 5.86 10.75 -12.90
CA GLN A 363 7.31 10.92 -12.87
C GLN A 363 7.83 11.42 -11.52
N GLY A 364 7.20 12.44 -10.91
CA GLY A 364 7.59 12.89 -9.58
C GLY A 364 7.24 11.89 -8.46
N ARG A 365 6.18 11.09 -8.63
CA ARG A 365 5.86 9.99 -7.69
C ARG A 365 6.91 8.87 -7.74
N LEU A 366 7.62 8.67 -8.86
CA LEU A 366 8.72 7.72 -8.94
C LEU A 366 9.86 8.06 -7.96
N PHE A 367 10.05 9.34 -7.64
CA PHE A 367 11.03 9.79 -6.63
C PHE A 367 10.49 9.63 -5.20
N SER A 368 9.33 10.22 -4.92
CA SER A 368 8.87 10.51 -3.55
C SER A 368 8.68 9.27 -2.67
N TYR A 369 8.19 8.17 -3.25
CA TYR A 369 7.80 7.00 -2.45
C TYR A 369 8.97 6.21 -1.90
N THR A 370 10.16 6.26 -2.53
CA THR A 370 11.38 5.69 -1.94
C THR A 370 11.91 6.61 -0.86
N ASP A 371 12.01 7.91 -1.16
CA ASP A 371 12.54 8.94 -0.27
C ASP A 371 11.81 8.98 1.08
N THR A 372 10.48 9.05 1.06
CA THR A 372 9.68 9.18 2.29
C THR A 372 9.86 7.99 3.25
N GLN A 373 10.25 6.80 2.77
CA GLN A 373 10.47 5.64 3.65
C GLN A 373 11.73 5.76 4.49
N LEU A 374 12.71 6.56 4.07
CA LEU A 374 13.98 6.68 4.76
C LEU A 374 13.78 7.17 6.20
N ILE A 375 12.87 8.12 6.40
CA ILE A 375 12.52 8.61 7.75
C ILE A 375 11.39 7.76 8.34
N ARG A 376 10.35 7.46 7.56
CA ARG A 376 9.17 6.75 8.07
C ARG A 376 9.49 5.36 8.61
N LEU A 377 10.39 4.63 7.94
CA LEU A 377 10.78 3.27 8.28
C LEU A 377 12.24 3.14 8.71
N GLY A 378 12.87 4.26 9.07
CA GLY A 378 14.18 4.30 9.74
C GLY A 378 15.40 4.06 8.86
N GLY A 379 15.26 3.86 7.54
CA GLY A 379 16.40 3.83 6.63
C GLY A 379 16.17 3.04 5.33
N PRO A 380 17.25 2.77 4.56
CA PRO A 380 17.15 2.15 3.24
C PRO A 380 16.81 0.65 3.27
N ASN A 381 16.88 0.00 4.44
CA ASN A 381 16.58 -1.43 4.60
C ASN A 381 15.10 -1.74 4.85
N PHE A 382 14.18 -0.80 4.58
CA PHE A 382 12.74 -1.01 4.79
C PHE A 382 12.16 -2.21 4.01
N HIS A 383 12.82 -2.62 2.91
CA HIS A 383 12.48 -3.81 2.13
C HIS A 383 12.71 -5.12 2.91
N GLU A 384 13.54 -5.10 3.96
CA GLU A 384 13.80 -6.25 4.84
C GLU A 384 12.76 -6.38 5.96
N ILE A 385 11.87 -5.41 6.15
CA ILE A 385 10.71 -5.58 7.04
C ILE A 385 9.82 -6.69 6.46
N PRO A 386 9.38 -7.69 7.26
CA PRO A 386 8.78 -8.92 6.75
C PRO A 386 7.65 -8.71 5.73
N ILE A 387 6.71 -7.78 5.96
CA ILE A 387 5.61 -7.53 5.01
C ILE A 387 6.09 -6.99 3.65
N ASN A 388 7.22 -6.28 3.59
CA ASN A 388 7.76 -5.67 2.38
C ASN A 388 8.63 -6.63 1.55
N ARG A 389 9.13 -7.70 2.16
CA ARG A 389 9.99 -8.67 1.49
C ARG A 389 9.29 -9.29 0.27
N PRO A 390 9.96 -9.40 -0.88
CA PRO A 390 9.49 -10.21 -1.98
C PRO A 390 9.48 -11.69 -1.57
N VAL A 391 8.64 -12.48 -2.25
CA VAL A 391 8.59 -13.95 -2.04
C VAL A 391 9.73 -14.67 -2.78
N VAL A 392 10.48 -13.96 -3.62
CA VAL A 392 11.65 -14.45 -4.32
C VAL A 392 12.96 -14.02 -3.65
N PRO A 393 14.06 -14.76 -3.81
CA PRO A 393 15.36 -14.37 -3.27
C PRO A 393 15.85 -13.02 -3.81
N VAL A 394 16.51 -12.23 -2.96
CA VAL A 394 17.09 -10.93 -3.34
C VAL A 394 18.60 -11.00 -3.26
N HIS A 395 19.28 -10.75 -4.38
CA HIS A 395 20.75 -10.71 -4.45
C HIS A 395 21.19 -9.46 -5.23
N ASN A 396 22.02 -8.63 -4.61
CA ASN A 396 22.59 -7.45 -5.23
C ASN A 396 23.88 -7.03 -4.50
N ASN A 397 24.43 -5.88 -4.87
CA ASN A 397 25.66 -5.33 -4.31
C ASN A 397 25.44 -4.25 -3.24
N GLN A 398 24.20 -3.96 -2.83
CA GLN A 398 23.92 -3.02 -1.75
C GLN A 398 24.28 -3.63 -0.38
N ARG A 399 24.79 -2.82 0.54
CA ARG A 399 25.29 -3.25 1.87
C ARG A 399 24.93 -2.21 2.93
N ASP A 400 25.13 -2.60 4.19
CA ASP A 400 25.04 -1.74 5.37
C ASP A 400 23.66 -1.07 5.55
N GLY A 401 23.63 0.15 6.08
CA GLY A 401 22.42 0.87 6.41
C GLY A 401 21.81 0.48 7.76
N PHE A 402 20.94 1.35 8.28
CA PHE A 402 20.26 1.15 9.56
C PHE A 402 19.42 -0.13 9.56
N MET A 403 19.43 -0.87 10.68
CA MET A 403 18.69 -2.12 10.88
C MET A 403 18.89 -3.19 9.78
N ARG A 404 20.10 -3.33 9.24
CA ARG A 404 20.43 -4.41 8.29
C ARG A 404 20.21 -5.79 8.92
N GLN A 405 19.37 -6.62 8.30
CA GLN A 405 19.05 -7.98 8.73
C GLN A 405 19.78 -9.03 7.89
N THR A 406 19.88 -8.84 6.57
CA THR A 406 20.55 -9.82 5.71
C THR A 406 22.07 -9.76 5.90
N ILE A 407 22.65 -10.89 6.29
CA ILE A 407 24.10 -11.09 6.34
C ILE A 407 24.57 -11.53 4.95
N ASN A 408 25.13 -10.60 4.17
CA ASN A 408 25.73 -10.93 2.89
C ASN A 408 27.11 -11.59 3.10
N VAL A 409 27.32 -12.77 2.51
CA VAL A 409 28.59 -13.50 2.58
C VAL A 409 29.48 -13.20 1.37
N GLY A 410 30.79 -13.35 1.53
CA GLY A 410 31.77 -13.14 0.47
C GLY A 410 32.47 -11.79 0.51
N LYS A 411 33.40 -11.57 -0.42
CA LYS A 411 34.28 -10.38 -0.45
C LYS A 411 33.80 -9.26 -1.38
N ALA A 412 32.92 -9.56 -2.32
CA ALA A 412 32.48 -8.62 -3.35
C ALA A 412 31.19 -7.88 -2.95
N SER A 413 31.18 -6.58 -3.21
CA SER A 413 30.04 -5.66 -3.05
C SER A 413 29.98 -4.63 -4.19
N TYR A 414 30.53 -5.00 -5.35
CA TYR A 414 30.61 -4.14 -6.54
C TYR A 414 30.56 -5.00 -7.81
N ASN A 415 30.24 -4.39 -8.95
CA ASN A 415 30.24 -5.03 -10.27
C ASN A 415 30.87 -4.08 -11.31
N PRO A 416 31.70 -4.56 -12.25
CA PRO A 416 32.16 -5.95 -12.37
C PRO A 416 33.25 -6.30 -11.33
N ASN A 417 33.37 -7.57 -10.95
CA ASN A 417 34.37 -8.05 -9.98
C ASN A 417 34.94 -9.43 -10.37
N THR A 418 36.19 -9.71 -10.01
CA THR A 418 36.81 -11.05 -10.15
C THR A 418 36.89 -11.79 -8.82
N THR A 419 36.81 -11.08 -7.70
CA THR A 419 36.96 -11.62 -6.33
C THR A 419 35.76 -12.46 -5.89
N GLY A 420 34.60 -12.30 -6.53
CA GLY A 420 33.41 -13.11 -6.38
C GLY A 420 32.91 -13.66 -7.71
N ASN A 421 33.80 -13.94 -8.68
CA ASN A 421 33.45 -14.46 -10.01
C ASN A 421 32.39 -13.63 -10.77
N ASN A 422 32.31 -12.32 -10.49
CA ASN A 422 31.33 -11.40 -11.03
C ASN A 422 29.88 -11.63 -10.58
N ASP A 423 29.67 -12.40 -9.52
CA ASP A 423 28.37 -12.59 -8.88
C ASP A 423 27.99 -11.43 -7.94
N PRO A 424 26.67 -11.16 -7.73
CA PRO A 424 25.57 -11.67 -8.55
C PRO A 424 25.62 -11.08 -9.97
N ALA A 425 25.39 -11.95 -10.97
CA ALA A 425 25.42 -11.56 -12.37
C ALA A 425 24.22 -10.70 -12.77
N GLN A 426 24.38 -9.87 -13.80
CA GLN A 426 23.27 -9.15 -14.43
C GLN A 426 22.35 -10.15 -15.14
N VAL A 427 21.04 -9.96 -15.02
CA VAL A 427 20.03 -10.72 -15.78
C VAL A 427 19.88 -10.10 -17.16
N LYS A 428 20.01 -10.89 -18.23
CA LYS A 428 19.84 -10.40 -19.61
C LYS A 428 18.37 -10.10 -19.89
N ALA A 429 18.09 -9.18 -20.80
CA ALA A 429 16.73 -8.88 -21.26
C ALA A 429 15.97 -10.12 -21.76
N ALA A 430 16.67 -11.04 -22.44
CA ALA A 430 16.09 -12.30 -22.94
C ALA A 430 15.73 -13.30 -21.82
N ASP A 431 16.32 -13.15 -20.64
CA ASP A 431 16.12 -14.02 -19.47
C ASP A 431 15.22 -13.35 -18.42
N GLY A 432 14.43 -12.35 -18.80
CA GLY A 432 13.51 -11.63 -17.90
C GLY A 432 14.11 -10.43 -17.18
N GLY A 433 15.31 -9.96 -17.56
CA GLY A 433 15.85 -8.70 -17.05
C GLY A 433 14.95 -7.51 -17.40
N PHE A 434 14.77 -6.58 -16.46
CA PHE A 434 14.00 -5.35 -16.69
C PHE A 434 14.67 -4.49 -17.77
N VAL A 435 13.86 -3.95 -18.67
CA VAL A 435 14.27 -3.03 -19.74
C VAL A 435 13.23 -1.91 -19.76
N SER A 436 13.71 -0.67 -19.73
CA SER A 436 12.91 0.55 -19.88
C SER A 436 12.81 0.98 -21.34
#